data_AF-A0A2H0SQH2-F1
#
_entry.id   AF-A0A2H0SQH2-F1
#
_cell.length_a   1.000
_cell.length_b   1.000
_cell.length_c   1.000
_cell.angle_alpha   90.00
_cell.angle_beta   90.00
_cell.angle_gamma   90.00
#
_symmetry.space_group_name_H-M   'P 1'
#
loop_
_entity.id
_entity.type
_entity.pdbx_description
1 polymer ?
#
loop_
_entity_poly.entity_id
_entity_poly.type
_entity_poly.pdbx_seq_one_letter_code
_entity_poly.pdbx_strand_id
1 'polypeptide(L)'
;MRMKSIQTGTPGEKITMTNQKYQLVCGMEVHAELKTNSKMFCGCKNDPFHAEKPNIYTCPVCLGLPGALPVANKQAIEWTIKLGLALGCKINLFSKFDRKHYFYPDLPKGYQISQYDLPFCYDGKIETELGTVRIHRIHLEEDTGKLLHKTVNGEQVSLIDFNRSSVPLIEIVTEPDITTAAHAAAYGKQLRKILQYLDIANCDMEQGGMRLEANVSLRPVGETELPNYKTEIKNINSFRFLEQAIDFEIDRQAELLANNQIVSQETRGWNSVKQVTYSQRSKEDAEDYRYFPDPDIPPIRFTEEQIAAIRETIPELPSAIATRWQQEYGIEPNMIEQIIVNTTVSRQYDKLFTNAKNEGISVASLLKNILSKKVPSPLEAGAEQTLLQFKELQKTDVVDDTQLIAIVNKVLTENPDISAKYFSGQKQVIGFVMGQILRELPKKSDPAQVREAIITQLEATK
;
A
#
# COMPACT_ATOMS: atom_id res chain seq x y z
N MET A 1 -14.06 -10.51 51.25
CA MET A 1 -15.45 -10.27 50.84
C MET A 1 -15.68 -8.77 50.68
N ARG A 2 -15.59 -8.25 49.45
CA ARG A 2 -16.29 -7.06 48.94
C ARG A 2 -15.85 -6.85 47.49
N MET A 3 -16.65 -7.39 46.58
CA MET A 3 -16.65 -7.05 45.16
C MET A 3 -16.94 -5.56 45.01
N LYS A 4 -16.21 -4.86 44.14
CA LYS A 4 -16.62 -3.55 43.61
C LYS A 4 -16.71 -3.63 42.09
N SER A 5 -17.96 -3.77 41.66
CA SER A 5 -18.60 -3.32 40.41
C SER A 5 -17.71 -2.96 39.22
N ILE A 6 -17.88 -3.74 38.16
CA ILE A 6 -17.59 -3.42 36.77
C ILE A 6 -18.57 -2.31 36.33
N GLN A 7 -18.06 -1.14 35.94
CA GLN A 7 -18.84 -0.14 35.20
C GLN A 7 -18.58 -0.33 33.70
N THR A 8 -19.66 -0.61 32.99
CA THR A 8 -19.75 -0.70 31.54
C THR A 8 -19.72 0.71 30.93
N GLY A 9 -18.65 1.03 30.19
CA GLY A 9 -18.50 2.27 29.42
C GLY A 9 -18.21 1.97 27.95
N THR A 10 -18.70 2.84 27.08
CA THR A 10 -18.61 2.88 25.59
C THR A 10 -17.23 2.60 24.99
N PRO A 11 -17.14 2.15 23.72
CA PRO A 11 -15.87 1.89 23.02
C PRO A 11 -15.18 3.22 22.67
N GLY A 12 -14.52 3.80 23.65
CA GLY A 12 -13.55 4.88 23.50
C GLY A 12 -12.16 4.32 23.77
N GLU A 13 -11.18 4.81 23.01
CA GLU A 13 -9.75 4.49 23.08
C GLU A 13 -9.28 4.15 24.51
N LYS A 14 -8.65 2.99 24.68
CA LYS A 14 -7.84 2.71 25.86
C LYS A 14 -6.63 3.61 25.82
N ILE A 15 -6.76 4.84 26.31
CA ILE A 15 -5.61 5.69 26.63
C ILE A 15 -5.06 5.14 27.95
N THR A 16 -4.08 4.23 27.86
CA THR A 16 -3.30 3.79 29.02
C THR A 16 -2.55 5.02 29.57
N MET A 17 -2.54 5.19 30.91
CA MET A 17 -1.89 6.33 31.61
C MET A 17 -0.41 6.55 31.24
N THR A 18 0.23 5.59 30.58
CA THR A 18 1.62 5.57 30.10
C THR A 18 1.88 6.56 28.95
N ASN A 19 0.88 6.87 28.11
CA ASN A 19 1.04 7.76 26.93
C ASN A 19 1.25 9.25 27.26
N GLN A 20 1.09 9.68 28.52
CA GLN A 20 1.27 11.09 28.87
C GLN A 20 2.72 11.48 29.21
N LYS A 21 3.58 10.51 29.56
CA LYS A 21 4.95 10.80 30.02
C LYS A 21 6.01 10.56 28.95
N TYR A 22 5.80 9.56 28.09
CA TYR A 22 6.76 9.16 27.07
C TYR A 22 6.14 9.26 25.68
N GLN A 23 6.98 9.54 24.69
CA GLN A 23 6.65 9.53 23.27
C GLN A 23 7.48 8.47 22.55
N LEU A 24 6.87 7.86 21.53
CA LEU A 24 7.51 6.85 20.69
C LEU A 24 8.58 7.49 19.80
N VAL A 25 9.72 6.80 19.70
CA VAL A 25 10.74 7.00 18.68
C VAL A 25 10.87 5.69 17.93
N CYS A 26 10.36 5.64 16.70
CA CYS A 26 10.32 4.41 15.91
C CYS A 26 10.96 4.59 14.54
N GLY A 27 11.89 3.69 14.20
CA GLY A 27 12.37 3.47 12.85
C GLY A 27 11.88 2.13 12.31
N MET A 28 11.81 1.99 11.00
CA MET A 28 11.39 0.77 10.33
C MET A 28 12.50 0.25 9.42
N GLU A 29 12.67 -1.06 9.42
CA GLU A 29 13.43 -1.81 8.42
C GLU A 29 12.42 -2.71 7.70
N VAL A 30 12.31 -2.55 6.39
CA VAL A 30 11.34 -3.29 5.57
C VAL A 30 12.07 -4.05 4.47
N HIS A 31 11.90 -5.36 4.46
CA HIS A 31 12.42 -6.21 3.39
C HIS A 31 11.30 -6.52 2.40
N ALA A 32 11.57 -6.42 1.10
CA ALA A 32 10.64 -6.83 0.04
C ALA A 32 11.35 -7.63 -1.04
N GLU A 33 10.76 -8.75 -1.44
CA GLU A 33 11.29 -9.59 -2.52
C GLU A 33 10.91 -9.01 -3.89
N LEU A 34 11.92 -8.78 -4.73
CA LEU A 34 11.69 -8.34 -6.10
C LEU A 34 11.25 -9.53 -6.95
N LYS A 35 10.28 -9.30 -7.84
CA LYS A 35 9.70 -10.33 -8.72
C LYS A 35 10.43 -10.49 -10.05
N THR A 36 11.75 -10.38 -10.05
CA THR A 36 12.59 -10.58 -11.25
C THR A 36 12.44 -12.02 -11.77
N ASN A 37 12.83 -12.27 -13.02
CA ASN A 37 12.76 -13.63 -13.58
C ASN A 37 13.82 -14.58 -13.00
N SER A 38 15.04 -14.06 -12.79
CA SER A 38 16.16 -14.79 -12.19
C SER A 38 16.51 -14.27 -10.80
N LYS A 39 17.24 -15.08 -10.05
CA LYS A 39 17.80 -14.74 -8.73
C LYS A 39 18.77 -13.55 -8.79
N MET A 40 19.18 -13.08 -7.62
CA MET A 40 20.02 -11.88 -7.46
C MET A 40 21.42 -12.06 -8.00
N PHE A 41 22.03 -13.23 -7.72
CA PHE A 41 23.42 -13.50 -8.07
C PHE A 41 23.61 -14.72 -8.98
N CYS A 42 22.53 -15.31 -9.51
CA CYS A 42 22.60 -16.46 -10.41
C CYS A 42 21.38 -16.53 -11.36
N GLY A 43 21.46 -17.41 -12.37
CA GLY A 43 20.41 -17.61 -13.38
C GLY A 43 19.23 -18.49 -12.98
N CYS A 44 19.14 -18.94 -11.72
CA CYS A 44 18.02 -19.77 -11.28
C CYS A 44 16.69 -19.00 -11.32
N LYS A 45 15.59 -19.72 -11.51
CA LYS A 45 14.23 -19.17 -11.43
C LYS A 45 14.00 -18.50 -10.07
N ASN A 46 13.49 -17.28 -10.08
CA ASN A 46 13.04 -16.56 -8.89
C ASN A 46 11.53 -16.74 -8.71
N ASP A 47 11.15 -17.86 -8.09
CA ASP A 47 9.76 -18.17 -7.77
C ASP A 47 9.69 -19.13 -6.57
N PRO A 48 10.26 -18.73 -5.41
CA PRO A 48 10.46 -19.65 -4.29
C PRO A 48 9.15 -20.18 -3.70
N PHE A 49 8.04 -19.45 -3.85
CA PHE A 49 6.75 -19.79 -3.26
C PHE A 49 5.95 -20.82 -4.07
N HIS A 50 6.25 -20.99 -5.36
CA HIS A 50 5.55 -21.94 -6.24
C HIS A 50 6.46 -23.10 -6.69
N ALA A 51 7.57 -23.33 -6.01
CA ALA A 51 8.42 -24.49 -6.25
C ALA A 51 7.68 -25.78 -5.90
N GLU A 52 7.53 -26.71 -6.85
CA GLU A 52 6.81 -27.98 -6.64
C GLU A 52 7.50 -28.91 -5.62
N LYS A 53 8.82 -28.78 -5.44
CA LYS A 53 9.63 -29.58 -4.52
C LYS A 53 10.76 -28.75 -3.91
N PRO A 54 11.27 -29.10 -2.71
CA PRO A 54 12.45 -28.46 -2.14
C PRO A 54 13.67 -28.55 -3.06
N ASN A 55 14.50 -27.52 -3.05
CA ASN A 55 15.82 -27.49 -3.69
C ASN A 55 15.86 -27.67 -5.23
N ILE A 56 14.76 -27.43 -5.95
CA ILE A 56 14.72 -27.54 -7.43
C ILE A 56 15.15 -26.25 -8.17
N TYR A 57 15.07 -25.10 -7.50
CA TYR A 57 15.50 -23.80 -8.05
C TYR A 57 16.88 -23.44 -7.50
N THR A 58 17.84 -24.34 -7.66
CA THR A 58 19.19 -24.21 -7.10
C THR A 58 20.28 -24.41 -8.16
N CYS A 59 21.47 -23.87 -7.90
CA CYS A 59 22.67 -24.03 -8.71
C CYS A 59 23.92 -23.88 -7.81
N PRO A 60 25.13 -24.15 -8.33
CA PRO A 60 26.37 -24.02 -7.56
C PRO A 60 26.55 -22.67 -6.85
N VAL A 61 26.11 -21.57 -7.47
CA VAL A 61 26.24 -20.20 -6.91
C VAL A 61 25.36 -20.01 -5.68
N CYS A 62 24.05 -20.26 -5.79
CA CYS A 62 23.14 -20.06 -4.66
C CYS A 62 23.23 -21.16 -3.59
N LEU A 63 23.96 -22.25 -3.87
CA LEU A 63 24.35 -23.27 -2.91
C LEU A 63 25.75 -23.04 -2.31
N GLY A 64 26.45 -21.96 -2.70
CA GLY A 64 27.78 -21.66 -2.18
C GLY A 64 28.82 -22.74 -2.43
N LEU A 65 28.73 -23.47 -3.55
CA LEU A 65 29.69 -24.53 -3.86
C LEU A 65 31.07 -23.96 -4.19
N PRO A 66 32.16 -24.70 -3.89
CA PRO A 66 33.52 -24.25 -4.20
C PRO A 66 33.71 -23.88 -5.68
N GLY A 67 34.27 -22.70 -5.94
CA GLY A 67 34.53 -22.19 -7.28
C GLY A 67 33.34 -21.49 -7.96
N ALA A 68 32.18 -21.43 -7.32
CA ALA A 68 31.03 -20.68 -7.84
C ALA A 68 31.19 -19.17 -7.59
N LEU A 69 30.89 -18.34 -8.59
CA LEU A 69 30.98 -16.87 -8.51
C LEU A 69 29.61 -16.21 -8.72
N PRO A 70 29.27 -15.16 -7.95
CA PRO A 70 28.04 -14.40 -8.11
C PRO A 70 28.05 -13.51 -9.36
N VAL A 71 26.89 -13.39 -10.02
CA VAL A 71 26.66 -12.43 -11.12
C VAL A 71 25.42 -11.60 -10.80
N ALA A 72 25.62 -10.31 -10.52
CA ALA A 72 24.55 -9.42 -10.08
C ALA A 72 23.46 -9.22 -11.13
N ASN A 73 22.21 -9.27 -10.69
CA ASN A 73 21.03 -9.13 -11.53
C ASN A 73 20.79 -7.66 -11.88
N LYS A 74 20.98 -7.33 -13.17
CA LYS A 74 20.76 -5.97 -13.70
C LYS A 74 19.37 -5.42 -13.41
N GLN A 75 18.33 -6.23 -13.61
CA GLN A 75 16.94 -5.80 -13.41
C GLN A 75 16.65 -5.49 -11.93
N ALA A 76 17.18 -6.29 -11.00
CA ALA A 76 17.04 -6.03 -9.57
C ALA A 76 17.65 -4.67 -9.18
N ILE A 77 18.84 -4.37 -9.71
CA ILE A 77 19.53 -3.08 -9.49
C ILE A 77 18.70 -1.92 -10.06
N GLU A 78 18.28 -2.01 -11.32
CA GLU A 78 17.47 -0.97 -11.97
C GLU A 78 16.15 -0.73 -11.23
N TRP A 79 15.49 -1.79 -10.74
CA TRP A 79 14.25 -1.68 -9.97
C TRP A 79 14.45 -1.07 -8.58
N THR A 80 15.60 -1.31 -7.95
CA THR A 80 15.96 -0.67 -6.68
C THR A 80 16.15 0.84 -6.88
N ILE A 81 16.86 1.23 -7.94
CA ILE A 81 17.01 2.64 -8.34
C ILE A 81 15.67 3.26 -8.72
N LYS A 82 14.83 2.54 -9.47
CA LYS A 82 13.46 2.96 -9.83
C LYS A 82 12.63 3.28 -8.58
N LEU A 83 12.69 2.41 -7.56
CA LEU A 83 12.05 2.67 -6.28
C LEU A 83 12.63 3.90 -5.60
N GLY A 84 13.96 4.00 -5.49
CA GLY A 84 14.62 5.15 -4.89
C GLY A 84 14.19 6.47 -5.52
N LEU A 85 14.22 6.56 -6.85
CA LEU A 85 13.76 7.72 -7.61
C LEU A 85 12.28 8.04 -7.38
N ALA A 86 11.42 7.02 -7.32
CA ALA A 86 9.99 7.19 -7.02
C ALA A 86 9.74 7.71 -5.59
N LEU A 87 10.62 7.36 -4.65
CA LEU A 87 10.59 7.85 -3.26
C LEU A 87 11.38 9.15 -3.06
N GLY A 88 11.84 9.78 -4.15
CA GLY A 88 12.60 11.04 -4.10
C GLY A 88 14.00 10.91 -3.50
N CYS A 89 14.57 9.70 -3.46
CA CYS A 89 15.93 9.47 -2.99
C CYS A 89 16.96 10.10 -3.92
N LYS A 90 18.11 10.45 -3.35
CA LYS A 90 19.37 10.60 -4.09
C LYS A 90 19.89 9.22 -4.47
N ILE A 91 20.57 9.14 -5.62
CA ILE A 91 21.13 7.91 -6.16
C ILE A 91 22.66 7.99 -6.14
N ASN A 92 23.31 6.95 -5.63
CA ASN A 92 24.76 6.83 -5.72
C ASN A 92 25.15 6.37 -7.13
N LEU A 93 25.85 7.22 -7.88
CA LEU A 93 26.41 6.87 -9.20
C LEU A 93 27.55 5.84 -9.11
N PHE A 94 28.12 5.66 -7.93
CA PHE A 94 29.08 4.61 -7.62
C PHE A 94 28.59 3.84 -6.40
N SER A 95 28.38 2.54 -6.56
CA SER A 95 27.90 1.66 -5.50
C SER A 95 28.59 0.31 -5.58
N LYS A 96 28.54 -0.47 -4.51
CA LYS A 96 29.19 -1.79 -4.42
C LYS A 96 28.36 -2.74 -3.57
N PHE A 97 28.66 -4.02 -3.71
CA PHE A 97 28.18 -5.05 -2.80
C PHE A 97 29.25 -5.36 -1.76
N ASP A 98 28.79 -5.83 -0.60
CA ASP A 98 29.57 -6.16 0.57
C ASP A 98 29.14 -7.53 1.09
N ARG A 99 30.05 -8.20 1.80
CA ARG A 99 29.76 -9.46 2.48
C ARG A 99 29.42 -9.22 3.94
N LYS A 100 28.21 -9.58 4.34
CA LYS A 100 27.77 -9.66 5.73
C LYS A 100 28.01 -11.09 6.25
N HIS A 101 29.02 -11.28 7.08
CA HIS A 101 29.44 -12.61 7.55
C HIS A 101 28.67 -13.06 8.78
N TYR A 102 27.96 -14.17 8.65
CA TYR A 102 27.39 -14.90 9.78
C TYR A 102 27.13 -16.35 9.35
N PHE A 103 27.18 -17.28 10.30
CA PHE A 103 26.97 -18.70 10.02
C PHE A 103 25.56 -19.08 10.44
N TYR A 104 24.76 -19.49 9.46
CA TYR A 104 23.44 -20.06 9.70
C TYR A 104 23.11 -21.12 8.64
N PRO A 105 22.38 -22.20 8.97
CA PRO A 105 22.21 -23.33 8.04
C PRO A 105 21.49 -22.97 6.72
N ASP A 106 20.68 -21.92 6.71
CA ASP A 106 19.99 -21.45 5.51
C ASP A 106 20.83 -20.52 4.62
N LEU A 107 22.05 -20.17 5.05
CA LEU A 107 22.97 -19.30 4.34
C LEU A 107 24.20 -20.10 3.91
N PRO A 108 24.15 -20.73 2.73
CA PRO A 108 25.12 -21.76 2.36
C PRO A 108 26.54 -21.22 2.13
N LYS A 109 26.68 -19.92 1.83
CA LYS A 109 27.98 -19.26 1.60
C LYS A 109 28.73 -18.91 2.89
N GLY A 110 28.07 -18.94 4.06
CA GLY A 110 28.63 -18.40 5.31
C GLY A 110 28.76 -16.87 5.34
N TYR A 111 28.22 -16.18 4.32
CA TYR A 111 28.04 -14.74 4.25
C TYR A 111 26.88 -14.42 3.30
N GLN A 112 26.18 -13.34 3.58
CA GLN A 112 25.11 -12.78 2.75
C GLN A 112 25.71 -11.62 1.95
N ILE A 113 25.51 -11.62 0.63
CA ILE A 113 25.86 -10.47 -0.20
C ILE A 113 24.79 -9.39 -0.01
N SER A 114 25.20 -8.22 0.47
CA SER A 114 24.34 -7.06 0.76
C SER A 114 25.06 -5.77 0.35
N GLN A 115 24.68 -4.61 0.87
CA GLN A 115 25.45 -3.37 0.73
C GLN A 115 25.59 -2.71 2.09
N TYR A 116 26.77 -2.19 2.40
CA TYR A 116 27.02 -1.53 3.69
C TYR A 116 27.08 -0.01 3.56
N ASP A 117 28.23 0.57 3.28
CA ASP A 117 28.50 2.02 3.30
C ASP A 117 28.01 2.76 2.03
N LEU A 118 27.84 2.06 0.91
CA LEU A 118 27.47 2.68 -0.38
C LEU A 118 26.19 2.05 -0.97
N PRO A 119 25.01 2.26 -0.34
CA PRO A 119 23.72 1.76 -0.87
C PRO A 119 23.39 2.42 -2.21
N PHE A 120 22.49 1.83 -2.99
CA PHE A 120 22.06 2.44 -4.26
C PHE A 120 21.29 3.75 -4.06
N CYS A 121 20.42 3.82 -3.05
CA CYS A 121 19.56 4.98 -2.82
C CYS A 121 19.66 5.45 -1.36
N TYR A 122 19.55 6.77 -1.14
CA TYR A 122 19.56 7.39 0.20
C TYR A 122 18.79 8.71 0.20
N ASP A 123 18.46 9.25 1.38
CA ASP A 123 17.75 10.53 1.57
C ASP A 123 16.44 10.65 0.78
N GLY A 124 15.50 9.71 0.99
CA GLY A 124 14.16 9.74 0.39
C GLY A 124 13.07 10.10 1.39
N LYS A 125 11.80 9.98 0.96
CA LYS A 125 10.64 10.09 1.87
C LYS A 125 9.38 9.42 1.32
N ILE A 126 8.47 9.07 2.23
CA ILE A 126 7.10 8.66 1.94
C ILE A 126 6.14 9.59 2.69
N GLU A 127 5.17 10.13 1.96
CA GLU A 127 4.06 10.88 2.55
C GLU A 127 2.95 9.91 2.97
N THR A 128 2.46 10.04 4.20
CA THR A 128 1.30 9.30 4.73
C THR A 128 0.27 10.28 5.27
N GLU A 129 -0.94 9.80 5.51
CA GLU A 129 -2.03 10.54 6.15
C GLU A 129 -1.71 10.95 7.61
N LEU A 130 -0.70 10.32 8.23
CA LEU A 130 -0.23 10.61 9.59
C LEU A 130 1.11 11.38 9.61
N GLY A 131 1.59 11.83 8.44
CA GLY A 131 2.81 12.62 8.31
C GLY A 131 3.90 11.95 7.48
N THR A 132 4.93 12.72 7.14
CA THR A 132 6.06 12.28 6.33
C THR A 132 6.97 11.33 7.12
N VAL A 133 7.44 10.26 6.48
CA VAL A 133 8.50 9.38 7.00
C VAL A 133 9.69 9.45 6.04
N ARG A 134 10.84 9.92 6.52
CA ARG A 134 12.06 9.98 5.70
C ARG A 134 12.69 8.59 5.57
N ILE A 135 13.24 8.33 4.39
CA ILE A 135 13.98 7.11 4.07
C ILE A 135 15.46 7.42 4.24
N HIS A 136 16.12 6.67 5.11
CA HIS A 136 17.57 6.76 5.29
C HIS A 136 18.30 6.18 4.08
N ARG A 137 17.92 4.95 3.68
CA ARG A 137 18.56 4.20 2.60
C ARG A 137 17.67 3.13 1.99
N ILE A 138 18.01 2.73 0.76
CA ILE A 138 17.51 1.53 0.10
C ILE A 138 18.70 0.78 -0.50
N HIS A 139 18.89 -0.46 -0.07
CA HIS A 139 19.95 -1.33 -0.61
C HIS A 139 19.41 -2.67 -1.06
N LEU A 140 20.22 -3.34 -1.87
CA LEU A 140 19.99 -4.71 -2.31
C LEU A 140 20.77 -5.71 -1.49
N GLU A 141 20.16 -6.85 -1.27
CA GLU A 141 20.78 -8.04 -0.73
C GLU A 141 20.17 -9.29 -1.36
N GLU A 142 20.74 -10.43 -1.03
CA GLU A 142 20.12 -11.72 -1.28
C GLU A 142 19.36 -12.24 -0.07
N ASP A 143 18.25 -12.91 -0.32
CA ASP A 143 17.56 -13.66 0.72
C ASP A 143 18.22 -15.01 1.03
N THR A 144 17.94 -15.52 2.22
CA THR A 144 18.42 -16.82 2.69
C THR A 144 17.50 -17.97 2.25
N GLY A 145 17.94 -19.21 2.48
CA GLY A 145 17.08 -20.38 2.38
C GLY A 145 15.97 -20.38 3.44
N LYS A 146 15.07 -21.37 3.36
CA LYS A 146 14.00 -21.58 4.33
C LYS A 146 14.35 -22.73 5.26
N LEU A 147 14.19 -22.51 6.57
CA LEU A 147 14.22 -23.57 7.58
C LEU A 147 12.82 -24.09 7.90
N LEU A 148 12.70 -25.41 7.99
CA LEU A 148 11.49 -26.11 8.40
C LEU A 148 11.83 -27.01 9.59
N HIS A 149 11.37 -26.64 10.78
CA HIS A 149 11.51 -27.49 11.97
C HIS A 149 10.47 -28.61 11.93
N LYS A 150 10.90 -29.86 11.93
CA LYS A 150 10.04 -31.04 11.88
C LYS A 150 10.55 -32.13 12.81
N THR A 151 9.64 -33.00 13.23
CA THR A 151 10.02 -34.28 13.83
C THR A 151 10.12 -35.33 12.72
N VAL A 152 11.31 -35.90 12.51
CA VAL A 152 11.56 -36.97 11.53
C VAL A 152 12.13 -38.15 12.29
N ASN A 153 11.52 -39.34 12.14
CA ASN A 153 11.92 -40.56 12.86
C ASN A 153 12.01 -40.39 14.39
N GLY A 154 11.17 -39.52 14.97
CA GLY A 154 11.16 -39.22 16.40
C GLY A 154 12.17 -38.17 16.86
N GLU A 155 13.04 -37.68 15.97
CA GLU A 155 14.03 -36.64 16.28
C GLU A 155 13.58 -35.27 15.78
N GLN A 156 13.83 -34.24 16.58
CA GLN A 156 13.61 -32.85 16.16
C GLN A 156 14.76 -32.41 15.26
N VAL A 157 14.45 -32.18 13.99
CA VAL A 157 15.42 -31.78 12.97
C VAL A 157 14.97 -30.48 12.30
N SER A 158 15.94 -29.78 11.71
CA SER A 158 15.68 -28.65 10.83
C SER A 158 15.99 -29.07 9.39
N LEU A 159 14.99 -29.03 8.52
CA LEU A 159 15.14 -29.27 7.10
C LEU A 159 15.38 -27.94 6.40
N ILE A 160 16.26 -27.93 5.40
CA ILE A 160 16.67 -26.73 4.68
C ILE A 160 16.18 -26.79 3.24
N ASP A 161 15.54 -25.72 2.79
CA ASP A 161 15.14 -25.52 1.39
C ASP A 161 15.80 -24.26 0.82
N PHE A 162 16.72 -24.44 -0.11
CA PHE A 162 17.47 -23.37 -0.79
C PHE A 162 16.76 -22.81 -2.03
N ASN A 163 15.50 -23.17 -2.30
CA ASN A 163 14.71 -22.55 -3.36
C ASN A 163 14.70 -21.01 -3.25
N ARG A 164 14.67 -20.47 -2.02
CA ARG A 164 14.68 -19.03 -1.72
C ARG A 164 16.08 -18.40 -1.61
N SER A 165 17.12 -19.22 -1.46
CA SER A 165 18.51 -18.73 -1.38
C SER A 165 18.87 -17.91 -2.62
N SER A 166 19.42 -16.71 -2.43
CA SER A 166 19.81 -15.78 -3.49
C SER A 166 18.66 -15.07 -4.22
N VAL A 167 17.42 -15.10 -3.70
CA VAL A 167 16.32 -14.25 -4.22
C VAL A 167 16.67 -12.77 -4.01
N PRO A 168 16.40 -11.87 -4.97
CA PRO A 168 16.68 -10.44 -4.78
C PRO A 168 15.76 -9.83 -3.73
N LEU A 169 16.39 -9.22 -2.74
CA LEU A 169 15.71 -8.62 -1.62
C LEU A 169 16.16 -7.16 -1.51
N ILE A 170 15.21 -6.25 -1.47
CA ILE A 170 15.48 -4.85 -1.13
C ILE A 170 15.20 -4.65 0.36
N GLU A 171 16.07 -3.92 1.03
CA GLU A 171 15.86 -3.43 2.39
C GLU A 171 15.69 -1.91 2.34
N ILE A 172 14.58 -1.44 2.89
CA ILE A 172 14.22 -0.02 3.01
C ILE A 172 14.32 0.34 4.49
N VAL A 173 15.22 1.26 4.82
CA VAL A 173 15.44 1.72 6.20
C VAL A 173 14.98 3.15 6.33
N THR A 174 14.17 3.44 7.36
CA THR A 174 13.67 4.80 7.63
C THR A 174 14.55 5.54 8.61
N GLU A 175 14.44 6.87 8.60
CA GLU A 175 14.74 7.68 9.79
C GLU A 175 13.71 7.38 10.90
N PRO A 176 14.01 7.68 12.18
CA PRO A 176 13.11 7.40 13.28
C PRO A 176 11.97 8.45 13.41
N ASP A 177 11.29 8.74 12.31
CA ASP A 177 10.22 9.75 12.20
C ASP A 177 8.84 9.24 12.66
N ILE A 178 8.70 7.93 12.90
CA ILE A 178 7.40 7.32 13.23
C ILE A 178 7.09 7.53 14.71
N THR A 179 5.92 8.10 14.97
CA THR A 179 5.50 8.57 16.32
C THR A 179 4.33 7.78 16.91
N THR A 180 3.66 6.92 16.13
CA THR A 180 2.62 6.03 16.62
C THR A 180 2.64 4.68 15.88
N ALA A 181 2.08 3.64 16.49
CA ALA A 181 1.87 2.34 15.84
C ALA A 181 1.06 2.47 14.54
N ALA A 182 0.01 3.29 14.55
CA ALA A 182 -0.81 3.58 13.38
C ALA A 182 0.00 4.24 12.25
N HIS A 183 0.93 5.16 12.58
CA HIS A 183 1.83 5.78 11.61
C HIS A 183 2.80 4.77 10.99
N ALA A 184 3.30 3.81 11.76
CA ALA A 184 4.13 2.71 11.25
C ALA A 184 3.36 1.86 10.22
N ALA A 185 2.10 1.55 10.50
CA ALA A 185 1.25 0.79 9.58
C ALA A 185 0.85 1.59 8.35
N ALA A 186 0.55 2.89 8.48
CA ALA A 186 0.30 3.79 7.36
C ALA A 186 1.50 3.84 6.41
N TYR A 187 2.70 4.00 6.96
CA TYR A 187 3.96 3.92 6.21
C TYR A 187 4.10 2.59 5.46
N GLY A 188 3.95 1.46 6.16
CA GLY A 188 4.09 0.13 5.56
C GLY A 188 3.06 -0.13 4.45
N LYS A 189 1.81 0.30 4.64
CA LYS A 189 0.74 0.19 3.62
C LYS A 189 1.07 1.03 2.39
N GLN A 190 1.56 2.25 2.60
CA GLN A 190 1.92 3.15 1.49
C GLN A 190 3.14 2.65 0.72
N LEU A 191 4.19 2.18 1.41
CA LEU A 191 5.33 1.54 0.77
C LEU A 191 4.90 0.33 -0.06
N ARG A 192 4.08 -0.56 0.51
CA ARG A 192 3.52 -1.72 -0.21
C ARG A 192 2.75 -1.31 -1.47
N LYS A 193 1.90 -0.29 -1.37
CA LYS A 193 1.15 0.25 -2.51
C LYS A 193 2.09 0.74 -3.61
N ILE A 194 3.15 1.46 -3.26
CA ILE A 194 4.14 1.96 -4.23
C ILE A 194 4.89 0.81 -4.90
N LEU A 195 5.38 -0.18 -4.13
CA LEU A 195 6.09 -1.35 -4.66
C LEU A 195 5.25 -2.14 -5.68
N GLN A 196 3.98 -2.40 -5.34
CA GLN A 196 3.03 -3.07 -6.23
C GLN A 196 2.70 -2.22 -7.46
N TYR A 197 2.53 -0.91 -7.27
CA TYR A 197 2.20 0.00 -8.35
C TYR A 197 3.35 0.16 -9.35
N LEU A 198 4.60 0.23 -8.89
CA LEU A 198 5.79 0.22 -9.74
C LEU A 198 6.01 -1.10 -10.47
N ASP A 199 5.23 -2.12 -10.10
CA ASP A 199 5.25 -3.48 -10.64
C ASP A 199 6.59 -4.20 -10.42
N ILE A 200 7.23 -3.98 -9.27
CA ILE A 200 8.56 -4.56 -8.95
C ILE A 200 8.53 -5.64 -7.87
N ALA A 201 7.46 -5.71 -7.08
CA ALA A 201 7.26 -6.72 -6.04
C ALA A 201 5.77 -7.01 -5.83
N ASN A 202 5.43 -8.25 -5.47
CA ASN A 202 4.04 -8.62 -5.15
C ASN A 202 3.68 -8.28 -3.69
N CYS A 203 4.67 -8.21 -2.80
CA CYS A 203 4.51 -7.91 -1.38
C CYS A 203 3.44 -8.77 -0.68
N ASP A 204 3.47 -10.08 -0.96
CA ASP A 204 2.68 -11.07 -0.23
C ASP A 204 3.31 -11.29 1.15
N MET A 205 2.73 -10.69 2.17
CA MET A 205 3.25 -10.78 3.53
C MET A 205 3.02 -12.16 4.16
N GLU A 206 1.98 -12.88 3.74
CA GLU A 206 1.67 -14.21 4.28
C GLU A 206 2.73 -15.23 3.85
N GLN A 207 3.18 -15.14 2.59
CA GLN A 207 4.27 -15.95 2.06
C GLN A 207 5.66 -15.42 2.47
N GLY A 208 5.75 -14.18 2.96
CA GLY A 208 7.01 -13.56 3.40
C GLY A 208 7.76 -12.82 2.29
N GLY A 209 7.07 -12.46 1.21
CA GLY A 209 7.57 -11.57 0.15
C GLY A 209 7.64 -10.09 0.57
N MET A 210 7.12 -9.75 1.75
CA MET A 210 7.40 -8.49 2.44
C MET A 210 7.43 -8.74 3.95
N ARG A 211 8.49 -8.28 4.62
CA ARG A 211 8.71 -8.44 6.07
C ARG A 211 8.92 -7.07 6.70
N LEU A 212 8.37 -6.90 7.89
CA LEU A 212 8.43 -5.66 8.65
C LEU A 212 9.23 -5.88 9.93
N GLU A 213 10.15 -4.97 10.21
CA GLU A 213 10.91 -4.92 11.45
C GLU A 213 10.83 -3.51 12.04
N ALA A 214 10.44 -3.43 13.32
CA ALA A 214 10.22 -2.16 14.02
C ALA A 214 11.30 -1.96 15.07
N ASN A 215 11.99 -0.82 15.01
CA ASN A 215 12.95 -0.39 16.00
C ASN A 215 12.27 0.60 16.96
N VAL A 216 11.85 0.11 18.13
CA VAL A 216 11.02 0.83 19.11
C VAL A 216 11.85 1.29 20.31
N SER A 217 11.78 2.58 20.60
CA SER A 217 12.32 3.19 21.81
C SER A 217 11.35 4.26 22.34
N LEU A 218 11.47 4.61 23.61
CA LEU A 218 10.69 5.66 24.25
C LEU A 218 11.61 6.75 24.79
N ARG A 219 11.15 8.00 24.69
CA ARG A 219 11.77 9.14 25.37
C ARG A 219 10.72 9.99 26.07
N PRO A 220 11.07 10.77 27.10
CA PRO A 220 10.14 11.72 27.71
C PRO A 220 9.54 12.70 26.68
N VAL A 221 8.28 13.08 26.89
CA VAL A 221 7.61 14.10 26.04
C VAL A 221 8.37 15.43 26.13
N GLY A 222 8.63 16.04 24.98
CA GLY A 222 9.36 17.31 24.88
C GLY A 222 10.87 17.17 24.70
N GLU A 223 11.45 15.99 24.94
CA GLU A 223 12.86 15.73 24.64
C GLU A 223 13.09 15.41 23.16
N THR A 224 14.23 15.83 22.63
CA THR A 224 14.60 15.66 21.22
C THR A 224 15.74 14.67 21.00
N GLU A 225 16.49 14.32 22.04
CA GLU A 225 17.57 13.34 21.95
C GLU A 225 17.02 11.94 21.68
N LEU A 226 17.82 11.12 20.99
CA LEU A 226 17.49 9.72 20.76
C LEU A 226 17.81 8.91 22.02
N PRO A 227 16.94 7.97 22.41
CA PRO A 227 17.26 7.02 23.47
C PRO A 227 18.55 6.26 23.18
N ASN A 228 19.32 5.98 24.23
CA ASN A 228 20.56 5.20 24.17
C ASN A 228 20.33 3.69 24.09
N TYR A 229 19.10 3.26 23.82
CA TYR A 229 18.69 1.88 23.67
C TYR A 229 17.76 1.75 22.47
N LYS A 230 17.60 0.52 21.97
CA LYS A 230 16.77 0.20 20.81
C LYS A 230 16.25 -1.24 20.94
N THR A 231 14.93 -1.39 20.98
CA THR A 231 14.31 -2.72 20.91
C THR A 231 13.84 -2.98 19.50
N GLU A 232 14.39 -4.03 18.89
CA GLU A 232 14.09 -4.41 17.52
C GLU A 232 13.10 -5.57 17.51
N ILE A 233 11.91 -5.36 16.95
CA ILE A 233 10.88 -6.40 16.80
C ILE A 233 10.96 -6.94 15.38
N LYS A 234 11.36 -8.20 15.23
CA LYS A 234 11.59 -8.83 13.91
C LYS A 234 10.43 -9.70 13.43
N ASN A 235 10.44 -9.98 12.12
CA ASN A 235 9.60 -10.96 11.44
C ASN A 235 8.08 -10.71 11.57
N ILE A 236 7.66 -9.45 11.47
CA ILE A 236 6.24 -9.10 11.47
C ILE A 236 5.69 -9.23 10.05
N ASN A 237 4.64 -10.05 9.88
CA ASN A 237 4.05 -10.41 8.60
C ASN A 237 2.62 -9.86 8.38
N SER A 238 2.17 -8.90 9.18
CA SER A 238 0.95 -8.13 8.88
C SER A 238 1.00 -6.74 9.50
N PHE A 239 0.32 -5.77 8.88
CA PHE A 239 0.23 -4.41 9.44
C PHE A 239 -0.50 -4.38 10.78
N ARG A 240 -1.52 -5.23 10.97
CA ARG A 240 -2.20 -5.35 12.26
C ARG A 240 -1.26 -5.87 13.34
N PHE A 241 -0.43 -6.86 13.03
CA PHE A 241 0.58 -7.36 13.97
C PHE A 241 1.68 -6.33 14.23
N LEU A 242 2.01 -5.50 13.26
CA LEU A 242 2.93 -4.38 13.46
C LEU A 242 2.38 -3.42 14.51
N GLU A 243 1.13 -2.99 14.33
CA GLU A 243 0.48 -2.07 15.28
C GLU A 243 0.48 -2.67 16.70
N GLN A 244 -0.03 -3.90 16.82
CA GLN A 244 -0.11 -4.60 18.11
C GLN A 244 1.25 -4.81 18.79
N ALA A 245 2.29 -5.14 18.01
CA ALA A 245 3.62 -5.38 18.55
C ALA A 245 4.27 -4.08 19.03
N ILE A 246 4.09 -2.98 18.30
CA ILE A 246 4.59 -1.65 18.71
C ILE A 246 3.84 -1.19 19.97
N ASP A 247 2.52 -1.28 19.99
CA ASP A 247 1.71 -0.88 21.16
C ASP A 247 2.10 -1.67 22.41
N PHE A 248 2.26 -3.00 22.28
CA PHE A 248 2.73 -3.83 23.37
C PHE A 248 4.11 -3.39 23.89
N GLU A 249 5.02 -3.07 22.97
CA GLU A 249 6.38 -2.68 23.34
C GLU A 249 6.42 -1.27 23.96
N ILE A 250 5.54 -0.35 23.54
CA ILE A 250 5.33 0.94 24.20
C ILE A 250 4.92 0.71 25.66
N ASP A 251 3.89 -0.10 25.91
CA ASP A 251 3.42 -0.36 27.27
C ASP A 251 4.51 -1.02 28.13
N ARG A 252 5.20 -2.03 27.59
CA ARG A 252 6.29 -2.74 28.28
C ARG A 252 7.43 -1.80 28.66
N GLN A 253 7.91 -0.98 27.72
CA GLN A 253 9.00 -0.05 27.97
C GLN A 253 8.58 1.05 28.94
N ALA A 254 7.35 1.56 28.82
CA ALA A 254 6.84 2.57 29.72
C ALA A 254 6.74 2.06 31.16
N GLU A 255 6.34 0.80 31.37
CA GLU A 255 6.33 0.17 32.69
C GLU A 255 7.74 0.06 33.29
N LEU A 256 8.72 -0.41 32.51
CA LEU A 256 10.12 -0.47 32.96
C LEU A 256 10.65 0.92 33.34
N LEU A 257 10.45 1.91 32.48
CA LEU A 257 10.90 3.28 32.73
C LEU A 257 10.17 3.92 33.92
N ALA A 258 8.88 3.65 34.11
CA ALA A 258 8.12 4.14 35.27
C ALA A 258 8.65 3.55 36.60
N ASN A 259 9.15 2.31 36.56
CA ASN A 259 9.78 1.64 37.69
C ASN A 259 11.28 1.93 37.85
N ASN A 260 11.83 2.93 37.11
CA ASN A 260 13.25 3.26 37.06
C ASN A 260 14.15 2.06 36.68
N GLN A 261 13.63 1.15 35.86
CA GLN A 261 14.38 0.02 35.31
C GLN A 261 14.98 0.40 33.94
N ILE A 262 16.08 -0.25 33.58
CA ILE A 262 16.75 -0.04 32.31
C ILE A 262 16.06 -0.89 31.24
N VAL A 263 15.74 -0.28 30.09
CA VAL A 263 15.32 -1.03 28.91
C VAL A 263 16.57 -1.53 28.19
N SER A 264 16.81 -2.84 28.24
CA SER A 264 17.94 -3.46 27.57
C SER A 264 17.80 -3.40 26.05
N GLN A 265 18.92 -3.26 25.34
CA GLN A 265 18.97 -3.40 23.90
C GLN A 265 18.85 -4.86 23.51
N GLU A 266 17.79 -5.22 22.78
CA GLU A 266 17.50 -6.62 22.46
C GLU A 266 16.74 -6.75 21.14
N THR A 267 16.82 -7.94 20.55
CA THR A 267 15.98 -8.34 19.43
C THR A 267 14.86 -9.22 19.97
N ARG A 268 13.62 -8.86 19.67
CA ARG A 268 12.40 -9.51 20.14
C ARG A 268 11.58 -10.04 18.97
N GLY A 269 10.84 -11.11 19.22
CA GLY A 269 9.83 -11.63 18.30
C GLY A 269 8.43 -11.26 18.76
N TRP A 270 7.47 -11.26 17.84
CA TRP A 270 6.04 -11.10 18.15
C TRP A 270 5.34 -12.47 18.16
N ASN A 271 4.66 -12.80 19.25
CA ASN A 271 3.78 -13.97 19.31
C ASN A 271 2.32 -13.53 19.09
N SER A 272 1.79 -13.77 17.89
CA SER A 272 0.43 -13.35 17.51
C SER A 272 -0.69 -14.07 18.27
N VAL A 273 -0.45 -15.26 18.82
CA VAL A 273 -1.46 -16.00 19.61
C VAL A 273 -1.54 -15.46 21.02
N LYS A 274 -0.38 -15.29 21.67
CA LYS A 274 -0.28 -14.78 23.03
C LYS A 274 -0.39 -13.26 23.12
N GLN A 275 -0.25 -12.56 21.98
CA GLN A 275 -0.26 -11.10 21.89
C GLN A 275 0.82 -10.45 22.77
N VAL A 276 2.04 -11.00 22.72
CA VAL A 276 3.19 -10.52 23.50
C VAL A 276 4.47 -10.51 22.67
N THR A 277 5.37 -9.58 22.95
CA THR A 277 6.76 -9.67 22.49
C THR A 277 7.56 -10.58 23.41
N TYR A 278 8.48 -11.38 22.83
CA TYR A 278 9.38 -12.25 23.59
C TYR A 278 10.83 -12.00 23.18
N SER A 279 11.75 -12.03 24.13
CA SER A 279 13.18 -11.87 23.84
C SER A 279 13.68 -13.06 23.03
N GLN A 280 14.34 -12.80 21.90
CA GLN A 280 15.00 -13.83 21.11
C GLN A 280 16.50 -13.88 21.43
N ARG A 281 17.12 -12.70 21.55
CA ARG A 281 18.53 -12.52 21.91
C ARG A 281 18.77 -11.17 22.60
N SER A 282 19.65 -11.14 23.59
CA SER A 282 20.22 -9.92 24.18
C SER A 282 21.40 -9.42 23.33
N LYS A 283 21.52 -8.10 23.07
CA LYS A 283 22.62 -7.52 22.27
C LYS A 283 23.93 -7.31 23.05
N GLU A 284 24.20 -8.08 24.10
CA GLU A 284 25.55 -8.07 24.72
C GLU A 284 26.63 -8.53 23.71
N ASP A 285 26.22 -9.27 22.68
CA ASP A 285 26.99 -9.52 21.47
C ASP A 285 26.50 -8.61 20.33
N ALA A 286 27.06 -7.41 20.17
CA ALA A 286 26.96 -6.74 18.88
C ALA A 286 27.67 -7.64 17.86
N GLU A 287 26.90 -8.36 17.03
CA GLU A 287 27.48 -9.30 16.06
C GLU A 287 28.40 -8.53 15.11
N ASP A 288 29.71 -8.78 15.24
CA ASP A 288 30.70 -8.32 14.28
C ASP A 288 30.50 -9.09 12.97
N TYR A 289 29.61 -8.56 12.13
CA TYR A 289 29.32 -9.08 10.80
C TYR A 289 30.52 -8.97 9.83
N ARG A 290 31.64 -8.35 10.25
CA ARG A 290 32.88 -8.25 9.47
C ARG A 290 32.59 -7.84 8.02
N TYR A 291 31.82 -6.75 7.86
CA TYR A 291 31.50 -6.21 6.55
C TYR A 291 32.77 -5.85 5.80
N PHE A 292 32.89 -6.33 4.57
CA PHE A 292 33.90 -5.86 3.63
C PHE A 292 33.41 -5.94 2.18
N PRO A 293 33.97 -5.14 1.26
CA PRO A 293 33.59 -5.15 -0.15
C PRO A 293 33.70 -6.53 -0.78
N ASP A 294 32.65 -7.00 -1.47
CA ASP A 294 32.70 -8.30 -2.14
C ASP A 294 33.70 -8.25 -3.32
N PRO A 295 34.81 -9.02 -3.29
CA PRO A 295 35.81 -8.98 -4.35
C PRO A 295 35.35 -9.67 -5.65
N ASP A 296 34.31 -10.51 -5.59
CA ASP A 296 33.84 -11.28 -6.73
C ASP A 296 32.88 -10.47 -7.61
N ILE A 297 32.32 -9.37 -7.08
CA ILE A 297 31.40 -8.48 -7.80
C ILE A 297 32.08 -7.13 -8.01
N PRO A 298 32.33 -6.71 -9.26
CA PRO A 298 32.91 -5.40 -9.53
C PRO A 298 31.96 -4.28 -9.05
N PRO A 299 32.50 -3.12 -8.62
CA PRO A 299 31.67 -1.96 -8.30
C PRO A 299 30.77 -1.56 -9.47
N ILE A 300 29.56 -1.11 -9.15
CA ILE A 300 28.56 -0.69 -10.12
C ILE A 300 28.68 0.83 -10.31
N ARG A 301 28.74 1.27 -11.56
CA ARG A 301 28.80 2.67 -11.96
C ARG A 301 27.63 3.02 -12.87
N PHE A 302 26.99 4.14 -12.58
CA PHE A 302 25.94 4.72 -13.40
C PHE A 302 26.35 6.09 -13.92
N THR A 303 25.93 6.41 -15.14
CA THR A 303 25.94 7.80 -15.64
C THR A 303 24.62 8.47 -15.30
N GLU A 304 24.61 9.81 -15.27
CA GLU A 304 23.39 10.59 -15.06
C GLU A 304 22.34 10.29 -16.12
N GLU A 305 22.75 10.03 -17.37
CA GLU A 305 21.85 9.65 -18.46
C GLU A 305 21.17 8.31 -18.21
N GLN A 306 21.87 7.34 -17.62
CA GLN A 306 21.27 6.05 -17.24
C GLN A 306 20.25 6.22 -16.11
N ILE A 307 20.55 7.07 -15.11
CA ILE A 307 19.60 7.39 -14.04
C ILE A 307 18.38 8.12 -14.59
N ALA A 308 18.58 9.08 -15.51
CA ALA A 308 17.49 9.78 -16.20
C ALA A 308 16.61 8.82 -17.00
N ALA A 309 17.21 7.87 -17.74
CA ALA A 309 16.47 6.85 -18.47
C ALA A 309 15.61 5.98 -17.54
N ILE A 310 16.12 5.58 -16.36
CA ILE A 310 15.32 4.85 -15.37
C ILE A 310 14.18 5.73 -14.84
N ARG A 311 14.43 7.02 -14.57
CA ARG A 311 13.41 7.98 -14.11
C ARG A 311 12.25 8.10 -15.09
N GLU A 312 12.51 8.09 -16.39
CA GLU A 312 11.47 8.15 -17.44
C GLU A 312 10.56 6.91 -17.45
N THR A 313 11.01 5.77 -16.90
CA THR A 313 10.18 4.56 -16.77
C THR A 313 9.21 4.60 -15.59
N ILE A 314 9.32 5.61 -14.71
CA ILE A 314 8.50 5.72 -13.52
C ILE A 314 7.12 6.25 -13.94
N PRO A 315 6.05 5.47 -13.72
CA PRO A 315 4.70 5.95 -13.97
C PRO A 315 4.33 7.06 -12.98
N GLU A 316 3.32 7.86 -13.33
CA GLU A 316 2.69 8.76 -12.36
C GLU A 316 2.24 7.97 -11.13
N LEU A 317 2.69 8.37 -9.95
CA LEU A 317 2.46 7.63 -8.70
C LEU A 317 1.01 7.75 -8.23
N PRO A 318 0.52 6.81 -7.39
CA PRO A 318 -0.87 6.80 -6.91
C PRO A 318 -1.38 8.12 -6.33
N SER A 319 -0.56 8.81 -5.53
CA SER A 319 -0.93 10.09 -4.90
C SER A 319 -1.03 11.24 -5.92
N ALA A 320 -0.13 11.27 -6.90
CA ALA A 320 -0.15 12.25 -7.99
C ALA A 320 -1.38 12.04 -8.88
N ILE A 321 -1.67 10.79 -9.26
CA ILE A 321 -2.87 10.43 -10.02
C ILE A 321 -4.13 10.84 -9.26
N ALA A 322 -4.21 10.53 -7.97
CA ALA A 322 -5.38 10.87 -7.17
C ALA A 322 -5.62 12.38 -7.13
N THR A 323 -4.56 13.15 -6.91
CA THR A 323 -4.61 14.62 -6.91
C THR A 323 -5.06 15.15 -8.27
N ARG A 324 -4.47 14.65 -9.36
CA ARG A 324 -4.80 15.06 -10.72
C ARG A 324 -6.24 14.72 -11.08
N TRP A 325 -6.70 13.50 -10.82
CA TRP A 325 -8.07 13.08 -11.13
C TRP A 325 -9.11 13.84 -10.31
N GLN A 326 -8.81 14.19 -9.06
CA GLN A 326 -9.69 15.05 -8.27
C GLN A 326 -9.79 16.45 -8.90
N GLN A 327 -8.65 17.08 -9.21
CA GLN A 327 -8.60 18.44 -9.75
C GLN A 327 -9.16 18.54 -11.18
N GLU A 328 -8.83 17.58 -12.03
CA GLU A 328 -9.14 17.62 -13.46
C GLU A 328 -10.55 17.13 -13.77
N TYR A 329 -11.04 16.14 -13.02
CA TYR A 329 -12.28 15.42 -13.31
C TYR A 329 -13.35 15.55 -12.22
N GLY A 330 -13.04 16.19 -11.10
CA GLY A 330 -13.98 16.38 -9.98
C GLY A 330 -14.40 15.08 -9.33
N ILE A 331 -13.53 14.07 -9.32
CA ILE A 331 -13.82 12.75 -8.75
C ILE A 331 -13.55 12.78 -7.24
N GLU A 332 -14.48 12.22 -6.46
CA GLU A 332 -14.32 12.08 -5.01
C GLU A 332 -13.18 11.12 -4.64
N PRO A 333 -12.37 11.42 -3.60
CA PRO A 333 -11.22 10.59 -3.21
C PRO A 333 -11.55 9.12 -2.97
N ASN A 334 -12.70 8.83 -2.35
CA ASN A 334 -13.15 7.46 -2.07
C ASN A 334 -13.42 6.63 -3.34
N MET A 335 -13.79 7.27 -4.45
CA MET A 335 -14.01 6.62 -5.75
C MET A 335 -12.67 6.37 -6.46
N ILE A 336 -11.75 7.32 -6.33
CA ILE A 336 -10.38 7.21 -6.86
C ILE A 336 -9.64 6.02 -6.23
N GLU A 337 -9.68 5.90 -4.90
CA GLU A 337 -9.00 4.84 -4.17
C GLU A 337 -9.42 3.42 -4.62
N GLN A 338 -10.67 3.26 -5.07
CA GLN A 338 -11.19 1.97 -5.54
C GLN A 338 -10.62 1.54 -6.90
N ILE A 339 -10.05 2.48 -7.67
CA ILE A 339 -9.59 2.21 -9.04
C ILE A 339 -8.08 2.36 -9.24
N ILE A 340 -7.36 2.98 -8.30
CA ILE A 340 -5.88 3.02 -8.33
C ILE A 340 -5.32 1.70 -7.76
N VAL A 341 -5.23 0.70 -8.64
CA VAL A 341 -4.72 -0.64 -8.31
C VAL A 341 -3.28 -0.82 -8.78
N ASN A 342 -3.05 -0.69 -10.10
CA ASN A 342 -1.74 -0.80 -10.73
C ASN A 342 -1.67 0.15 -11.93
N THR A 343 -0.50 0.19 -12.57
CA THR A 343 -0.23 1.05 -13.73
C THR A 343 -1.13 0.76 -14.93
N THR A 344 -1.38 -0.52 -15.22
CA THR A 344 -2.26 -0.95 -16.32
C THR A 344 -3.68 -0.45 -16.12
N VAL A 345 -4.24 -0.67 -14.93
CA VAL A 345 -5.58 -0.21 -14.57
C VAL A 345 -5.66 1.30 -14.64
N SER A 346 -4.70 2.00 -14.03
CA SER A 346 -4.71 3.46 -13.98
C SER A 346 -4.62 4.08 -15.39
N ARG A 347 -3.80 3.51 -16.27
CA ARG A 347 -3.70 3.95 -17.67
C ARG A 347 -5.02 3.79 -18.44
N GLN A 348 -5.74 2.69 -18.21
CA GLN A 348 -7.02 2.47 -18.88
C GLN A 348 -8.11 3.44 -18.40
N TYR A 349 -8.18 3.68 -17.09
CA TYR A 349 -9.07 4.71 -16.54
C TYR A 349 -8.69 6.11 -17.02
N ASP A 350 -7.40 6.44 -17.08
CA ASP A 350 -6.95 7.74 -17.57
C ASP A 350 -7.33 7.98 -19.04
N LYS A 351 -7.18 6.96 -19.89
CA LYS A 351 -7.66 6.98 -21.28
C LYS A 351 -9.18 7.20 -21.34
N LEU A 352 -9.93 6.48 -20.51
CA LEU A 352 -11.39 6.62 -20.43
C LEU A 352 -11.80 8.05 -20.01
N PHE A 353 -11.17 8.60 -18.98
CA PHE A 353 -11.49 9.91 -18.43
C PHE A 353 -11.13 11.03 -19.40
N THR A 354 -10.00 10.90 -20.10
CA THR A 354 -9.62 11.82 -21.18
C THR A 354 -10.66 11.82 -22.30
N ASN A 355 -11.07 10.64 -22.76
CA ASN A 355 -12.08 10.50 -23.80
C ASN A 355 -13.44 11.06 -23.36
N ALA A 356 -13.88 10.75 -22.14
CA ALA A 356 -15.13 11.27 -21.57
C ALA A 356 -15.12 12.81 -21.53
N LYS A 357 -14.03 13.41 -21.04
CA LYS A 357 -13.86 14.87 -20.97
C LYS A 357 -13.90 15.51 -22.36
N ASN A 358 -13.25 14.91 -23.36
CA ASN A 358 -13.26 15.40 -24.75
C ASN A 358 -14.66 15.38 -25.37
N GLU A 359 -15.53 14.48 -24.91
CA GLU A 359 -16.92 14.37 -25.36
C GLU A 359 -17.91 15.16 -24.48
N GLY A 360 -17.43 15.94 -23.50
CA GLY A 360 -18.28 16.71 -22.59
C GLY A 360 -19.02 15.85 -21.55
N ILE A 361 -18.62 14.60 -21.36
CA ILE A 361 -19.22 13.69 -20.39
C ILE A 361 -18.62 13.94 -19.00
N SER A 362 -19.50 14.05 -17.99
CA SER A 362 -19.06 14.12 -16.59
C SER A 362 -18.39 12.82 -16.17
N VAL A 363 -17.07 12.88 -15.95
CA VAL A 363 -16.25 11.76 -15.52
C VAL A 363 -16.68 11.23 -14.15
N ALA A 364 -17.01 12.10 -13.19
CA ALA A 364 -17.52 11.69 -11.88
C ALA A 364 -18.81 10.87 -12.00
N SER A 365 -19.73 11.28 -12.87
CA SER A 365 -20.97 10.52 -13.15
C SER A 365 -20.68 9.19 -13.83
N LEU A 366 -19.78 9.17 -14.81
CA LEU A 366 -19.35 7.95 -15.50
C LEU A 366 -18.78 6.93 -14.51
N LEU A 367 -17.80 7.35 -13.70
CA LEU A 367 -17.17 6.48 -12.72
C LEU A 367 -18.19 5.97 -11.69
N LYS A 368 -19.14 6.80 -11.24
CA LYS A 368 -20.21 6.35 -10.33
C LYS A 368 -21.03 5.21 -10.94
N ASN A 369 -21.35 5.30 -12.24
CA ASN A 369 -22.10 4.25 -12.92
C ASN A 369 -21.27 2.96 -13.10
N ILE A 370 -19.97 3.09 -13.35
CA ILE A 370 -19.03 1.96 -13.39
C ILE A 370 -18.95 1.27 -12.03
N LEU A 371 -18.71 2.01 -10.94
CA LEU A 371 -18.64 1.45 -9.59
C LEU A 371 -19.96 0.81 -9.14
N SER A 372 -21.09 1.35 -9.60
CA SER A 372 -22.43 0.74 -9.38
C SER A 372 -22.76 -0.41 -10.34
N LYS A 373 -21.82 -0.84 -11.19
CA LYS A 373 -21.95 -1.92 -12.18
C LYS A 373 -23.07 -1.71 -13.21
N LYS A 374 -23.48 -0.46 -13.46
CA LYS A 374 -24.45 -0.12 -14.51
C LYS A 374 -23.82 -0.04 -15.89
N VAL A 375 -22.50 0.18 -15.93
CA VAL A 375 -21.68 0.25 -17.13
C VAL A 375 -20.41 -0.57 -16.82
N PRO A 376 -19.88 -1.35 -17.77
CA PRO A 376 -18.65 -2.10 -17.60
C PRO A 376 -17.46 -1.16 -17.41
N SER A 377 -16.51 -1.60 -16.61
CA SER A 377 -15.24 -0.92 -16.44
C SER A 377 -14.41 -0.94 -17.74
N PRO A 378 -13.45 -0.02 -17.91
CA PRO A 378 -12.56 -0.04 -19.07
C PRO A 378 -11.67 -1.29 -19.13
N LEU A 379 -11.55 -2.04 -18.03
CA LEU A 379 -10.85 -3.34 -17.98
C LEU A 379 -11.66 -4.45 -18.65
N GLU A 380 -12.98 -4.39 -18.57
CA GLU A 380 -13.89 -5.43 -19.09
C GLU A 380 -14.22 -5.20 -20.57
N ALA A 381 -14.48 -3.96 -20.96
CA ALA A 381 -14.98 -3.63 -22.30
C ALA A 381 -14.06 -2.71 -23.10
N GLY A 382 -13.03 -2.14 -22.49
CA GLY A 382 -12.23 -1.07 -23.10
C GLY A 382 -12.91 0.30 -23.01
N ALA A 383 -12.11 1.37 -23.11
CA ALA A 383 -12.58 2.73 -22.90
C ALA A 383 -13.71 3.16 -23.86
N GLU A 384 -13.63 2.77 -25.13
CA GLU A 384 -14.62 3.15 -26.15
C GLU A 384 -15.97 2.51 -25.89
N GLN A 385 -16.00 1.20 -25.65
CA GLN A 385 -17.24 0.48 -25.39
C GLN A 385 -17.89 0.90 -24.07
N THR A 386 -17.09 1.16 -23.03
CA THR A 386 -17.57 1.72 -21.77
C THR A 386 -18.27 3.06 -21.98
N LEU A 387 -17.72 3.96 -22.81
CA LEU A 387 -18.35 5.24 -23.11
C LEU A 387 -19.62 5.09 -23.92
N LEU A 388 -19.64 4.21 -24.93
CA LEU A 388 -20.84 3.94 -25.72
C LEU A 388 -21.99 3.46 -24.83
N GLN A 389 -21.73 2.48 -23.96
CA GLN A 389 -22.76 1.97 -23.04
C GLN A 389 -23.21 3.02 -22.02
N PHE A 390 -22.31 3.89 -21.57
CA PHE A 390 -22.69 5.01 -20.71
C PHE A 390 -23.60 6.01 -21.44
N LYS A 391 -23.29 6.35 -22.70
CA LYS A 391 -24.14 7.22 -23.52
C LYS A 391 -25.51 6.58 -23.77
N GLU A 392 -25.56 5.28 -24.06
CA GLU A 392 -26.81 4.54 -24.21
C GLU A 392 -27.63 4.55 -22.92
N LEU A 393 -26.98 4.43 -21.75
CA LEU A 393 -27.65 4.51 -20.45
C LEU A 393 -28.28 5.89 -20.19
N GLN A 394 -27.62 6.95 -20.66
CA GLN A 394 -28.08 8.34 -20.59
C GLN A 394 -29.08 8.71 -21.69
N LYS A 395 -29.18 7.92 -22.76
CA LYS A 395 -30.09 8.20 -23.86
C LYS A 395 -31.51 8.21 -23.34
N THR A 396 -32.14 9.38 -23.44
CA THR A 396 -33.57 9.56 -23.22
C THR A 396 -34.26 9.41 -24.56
N ASP A 397 -35.38 8.70 -24.55
CA ASP A 397 -36.26 8.63 -25.70
C ASP A 397 -37.00 9.97 -25.84
N VAL A 398 -37.19 10.40 -27.09
CA VAL A 398 -38.10 11.50 -27.39
C VAL A 398 -39.51 11.03 -27.02
N VAL A 399 -40.11 11.66 -26.04
CA VAL A 399 -41.54 11.51 -25.74
C VAL A 399 -42.29 12.47 -26.65
N ASP A 400 -43.31 11.97 -27.34
CA ASP A 400 -44.25 12.79 -28.09
C ASP A 400 -44.89 13.81 -27.12
N ASP A 401 -44.78 15.10 -27.44
CA ASP A 401 -45.28 16.19 -26.60
C ASP A 401 -46.78 16.02 -26.32
N THR A 402 -47.54 15.42 -27.25
CA THR A 402 -48.97 15.13 -27.08
C THR A 402 -49.21 14.15 -25.93
N GLN A 403 -48.39 13.09 -25.84
CA GLN A 403 -48.48 12.10 -24.76
C GLN A 403 -47.97 12.66 -23.43
N LEU A 404 -46.89 13.44 -23.47
CA LEU A 404 -46.33 14.08 -22.27
C LEU A 404 -47.35 15.04 -21.64
N ILE A 405 -47.97 15.90 -22.45
CA ILE A 405 -49.01 16.84 -22.00
C ILE A 405 -50.22 16.11 -21.45
N ALA A 406 -50.65 15.00 -22.07
CA ALA A 406 -51.77 14.20 -21.58
C ALA A 406 -51.50 13.62 -20.17
N ILE A 407 -50.30 13.09 -19.94
CA ILE A 407 -49.89 12.53 -18.64
C ILE A 407 -49.73 13.65 -17.61
N VAL A 408 -49.10 14.78 -17.97
CA VAL A 408 -48.97 15.96 -17.09
C VAL A 408 -50.35 16.44 -16.64
N ASN A 409 -51.30 16.59 -17.56
CA ASN A 409 -52.67 17.01 -17.24
C ASN A 409 -53.41 16.02 -16.33
N LYS A 410 -53.26 14.73 -16.59
CA LYS A 410 -53.82 13.67 -15.75
C LYS A 410 -53.28 13.77 -14.32
N VAL A 411 -51.96 13.84 -14.15
CA VAL A 411 -51.31 13.94 -12.82
C VAL A 411 -51.69 15.24 -12.11
N LEU A 412 -51.77 16.37 -12.82
CA LEU A 412 -52.22 17.64 -12.23
C LEU A 412 -53.70 17.60 -11.81
N THR A 413 -54.55 16.89 -12.54
CA THR A 413 -55.98 16.71 -12.19
C THR A 413 -56.15 15.82 -10.95
N GLU A 414 -55.32 14.77 -10.83
CA GLU A 414 -55.32 13.88 -9.67
C GLU A 414 -54.74 14.54 -8.40
N ASN A 415 -53.99 15.64 -8.55
CA ASN A 415 -53.37 16.38 -7.45
C ASN A 415 -53.73 17.89 -7.51
N PRO A 416 -54.99 18.27 -7.24
CA PRO A 416 -55.50 19.63 -7.48
C PRO A 416 -54.85 20.71 -6.58
N ASP A 417 -54.24 20.32 -5.46
CA ASP A 417 -53.56 21.21 -4.52
C ASP A 417 -52.17 21.68 -5.02
N ILE A 418 -51.59 21.02 -6.01
CA ILE A 418 -50.26 21.33 -6.57
C ILE A 418 -50.23 22.74 -7.18
N SER A 419 -51.27 23.12 -7.91
CA SER A 419 -51.32 24.44 -8.55
C SER A 419 -51.30 25.58 -7.51
N ALA A 420 -52.13 25.47 -6.47
CA ALA A 420 -52.15 26.43 -5.36
C ALA A 420 -50.81 26.49 -4.60
N LYS A 421 -50.15 25.34 -4.39
CA LYS A 421 -48.83 25.27 -3.74
C LYS A 421 -47.73 25.88 -4.60
N TYR A 422 -47.76 25.68 -5.92
CA TYR A 422 -46.81 26.30 -6.84
C TYR A 422 -46.94 27.83 -6.83
N PHE A 423 -48.16 28.35 -6.96
CA PHE A 423 -48.41 29.80 -6.98
C PHE A 423 -48.24 30.50 -5.62
N SER A 424 -48.31 29.77 -4.50
CA SER A 424 -47.93 30.28 -3.17
C SER A 424 -46.41 30.28 -2.90
N GLY A 425 -45.60 29.92 -3.91
CA GLY A 425 -44.14 30.02 -3.86
C GLY A 425 -43.41 28.72 -3.48
N GLN A 426 -44.13 27.62 -3.23
CA GLN A 426 -43.52 26.33 -2.86
C GLN A 426 -43.06 25.55 -4.10
N LYS A 427 -42.06 26.06 -4.84
CA LYS A 427 -41.55 25.45 -6.09
C LYS A 427 -41.02 24.01 -5.94
N GLN A 428 -40.80 23.53 -4.72
CA GLN A 428 -40.40 22.16 -4.42
C GLN A 428 -41.46 21.11 -4.82
N VAL A 429 -42.74 21.50 -4.95
CA VAL A 429 -43.82 20.59 -5.38
C VAL A 429 -43.62 20.03 -6.80
N ILE A 430 -42.86 20.72 -7.65
CA ILE A 430 -42.50 20.23 -8.99
C ILE A 430 -41.72 18.90 -8.88
N GLY A 431 -40.87 18.74 -7.87
CA GLY A 431 -40.09 17.51 -7.69
C GLY A 431 -40.97 16.30 -7.38
N PHE A 432 -42.07 16.50 -6.63
CA PHE A 432 -43.04 15.46 -6.33
C PHE A 432 -43.81 15.02 -7.59
N VAL A 433 -44.29 15.99 -8.37
CA VAL A 433 -45.07 15.77 -9.60
C VAL A 433 -44.22 15.15 -10.71
N MET A 434 -42.95 15.58 -10.85
CA MET A 434 -42.00 14.90 -11.73
C MET A 434 -41.87 13.42 -11.40
N GLY A 435 -41.80 13.07 -10.11
CA GLY A 435 -41.69 11.68 -9.68
C GLY A 435 -42.89 10.81 -10.07
N GLN A 436 -44.10 11.39 -10.09
CA GLN A 436 -45.32 10.71 -10.56
C GLN A 436 -45.35 10.59 -12.08
N ILE A 437 -45.05 11.66 -12.80
CA ILE A 437 -45.03 11.67 -14.28
C ILE A 437 -43.97 10.71 -14.83
N LEU A 438 -42.77 10.69 -14.24
CA LEU A 438 -41.70 9.76 -14.64
C LEU A 438 -42.04 8.28 -14.37
N ARG A 439 -43.00 7.99 -13.48
CA ARG A 439 -43.50 6.62 -13.25
C ARG A 439 -44.56 6.21 -14.28
N GLU A 440 -45.35 7.16 -14.75
CA GLU A 440 -46.39 6.89 -15.76
C GLU A 440 -45.84 6.90 -17.20
N LEU A 441 -44.70 7.55 -17.43
CA LEU A 441 -44.08 7.58 -18.73
C LEU A 441 -43.51 6.20 -19.11
N PRO A 442 -43.88 5.66 -20.29
CA PRO A 442 -43.45 4.33 -20.72
C PRO A 442 -41.97 4.26 -21.13
N LYS A 443 -41.28 5.41 -21.24
CA LYS A 443 -39.92 5.53 -21.72
C LYS A 443 -39.08 6.48 -20.85
N LYS A 444 -37.75 6.29 -20.88
CA LYS A 444 -36.80 7.21 -20.21
C LYS A 444 -36.89 8.57 -20.89
N SER A 445 -37.45 9.55 -20.19
CA SER A 445 -37.75 10.88 -20.74
C SER A 445 -36.74 11.88 -20.22
N ASP A 446 -36.45 12.94 -20.99
CA ASP A 446 -35.57 14.01 -20.53
C ASP A 446 -36.21 14.76 -19.34
N PRO A 447 -35.62 14.74 -18.14
CA PRO A 447 -36.15 15.44 -16.98
C PRO A 447 -36.32 16.95 -17.22
N ALA A 448 -35.52 17.56 -18.10
CA ALA A 448 -35.67 18.98 -18.45
C ALA A 448 -36.97 19.21 -19.24
N GLN A 449 -37.23 18.41 -20.28
CA GLN A 449 -38.46 18.46 -21.07
C GLN A 449 -39.70 18.24 -20.20
N VAL A 450 -39.66 17.24 -19.30
CA VAL A 450 -40.77 16.96 -18.37
C VAL A 450 -41.02 18.13 -17.43
N ARG A 451 -39.95 18.74 -16.90
CA ARG A 451 -40.06 19.88 -15.99
C ARG A 451 -40.65 21.11 -16.69
N GLU A 452 -40.21 21.38 -17.91
CA GLU A 452 -40.74 22.49 -18.71
C GLU A 452 -42.23 22.28 -19.03
N ALA A 453 -42.63 21.07 -19.42
CA ALA A 453 -44.03 20.74 -19.67
C ALA A 453 -44.92 20.94 -18.41
N ILE A 454 -44.43 20.57 -17.22
CA ILE A 454 -45.14 20.82 -15.95
C ILE A 454 -45.30 22.32 -15.70
N ILE A 455 -44.24 23.10 -15.87
CA ILE A 455 -44.27 24.55 -15.63
C ILE A 455 -45.23 25.23 -16.60
N THR A 456 -45.13 24.92 -17.90
CA THR A 456 -46.01 25.48 -18.94
C THR A 456 -47.47 25.19 -18.64
N GLN A 457 -47.82 23.97 -18.21
CA GLN A 457 -49.20 23.61 -17.92
C GLN A 457 -49.74 24.26 -16.63
N LEU A 458 -48.90 24.40 -15.61
CA LEU A 458 -49.23 25.14 -14.40
C LEU A 458 -49.44 26.63 -14.68
N GLU A 459 -48.61 27.23 -15.54
CA GLU A 459 -48.75 28.64 -15.94
C GLU A 459 -49.96 28.88 -16.84
N ALA A 460 -50.36 27.88 -17.64
CA ALA A 460 -51.59 27.93 -18.45
C ALA A 460 -52.89 27.82 -17.62
N THR A 461 -52.81 27.38 -16.36
CA THR A 461 -53.95 27.31 -15.43
C THR A 461 -54.03 28.50 -14.48
N LYS A 462 -53.15 29.49 -14.64
CA LYS A 462 -53.21 30.81 -13.99
C LYS A 462 -54.34 31.65 -14.55
#